data_AF-X1MTP1-F1
#
_entry.id   AF-X1MTP1-F1
#
_cell.length_a   1.000
_cell.length_b   1.000
_cell.length_c   1.000
_cell.angle_alpha   90.00
_cell.angle_beta   90.00
_cell.angle_gamma   90.00
#
_symmetry.space_group_name_H-M   'P 1'
#
loop_
_entity.id
_entity.type
_entity.pdbx_description
1 polymer ?
#
loop_
_entity_poly.entity_id
_entity_poly.type
_entity_poly.pdbx_seq_one_letter_code
_entity_poly.pdbx_strand_id
1 'polypeptide(L)' 'MPSNDSVQTLYSDHHGWLHAWLRSKLGNAADAADLAHDTFVRLLQRREHLQLNTPRAFLRTVARGLIID' A
#
# COMPACT_ATOMS: atom_id res chain seq x y z
N MET A 1 9.48 11.75 -15.98
CA MET A 1 8.69 10.74 -16.72
C MET A 1 8.00 9.90 -15.66
N PRO A 2 6.66 9.80 -15.65
CA PRO A 2 5.97 8.94 -14.68
C PRO A 2 6.41 7.49 -14.91
N SER A 3 6.94 6.85 -13.87
CA SER A 3 7.26 5.43 -13.90
C SER A 3 5.96 4.64 -14.00
N ASN A 4 5.87 3.74 -14.96
CA ASN A 4 4.75 2.81 -15.05
C ASN A 4 5.01 1.66 -14.07
N ASP A 5 4.77 1.91 -12.79
CA ASP A 5 5.04 0.94 -11.74
C ASP A 5 3.94 -0.11 -11.70
N SER A 6 4.32 -1.36 -11.95
CA SER A 6 3.41 -2.49 -11.75
C SER A 6 3.12 -2.66 -10.25
N VAL A 7 1.95 -3.21 -9.92
CA VAL A 7 1.63 -3.52 -8.50
C VAL A 7 2.66 -4.45 -7.88
N GLN A 8 3.30 -5.32 -8.67
CA GLN A 8 4.38 -6.19 -8.19
C GLN A 8 5.64 -5.42 -7.78
N THR A 9 6.03 -4.38 -8.53
CA THR A 9 7.13 -3.49 -8.15
C THR A 9 6.79 -2.74 -6.86
N LEU A 10 5.60 -2.14 -6.80
CA LEU A 10 5.12 -1.44 -5.60
C LEU A 10 5.08 -2.34 -4.37
N TYR A 11 4.64 -3.59 -4.55
CA TYR A 11 4.61 -4.58 -3.48
C TYR A 11 6.04 -4.88 -2.99
N SER A 12 6.93 -5.26 -3.89
CA SER A 12 8.30 -5.65 -3.54
C SER A 12 9.07 -4.50 -2.87
N ASP A 13 8.90 -3.27 -3.37
CA ASP A 13 9.67 -2.11 -2.91
C ASP A 13 9.08 -1.42 -1.68
N HIS A 14 7.78 -1.58 -1.42
CA HIS A 14 7.07 -0.79 -0.40
C HIS A 14 6.27 -1.59 0.61
N HIS A 15 6.07 -2.91 0.43
CA HIS A 15 5.34 -3.73 1.39
C HIS A 15 5.95 -3.68 2.80
N GLY A 16 7.26 -3.92 2.93
CA GLY A 16 7.92 -3.91 4.23
C GLY A 16 7.84 -2.55 4.93
N TRP A 17 7.95 -1.46 4.17
CA TRP A 17 7.78 -0.11 4.69
C TRP A 17 6.34 0.18 5.13
N LEU A 18 5.37 -0.19 4.29
CA LEU A 18 3.95 0.05 4.58
C LEU A 18 3.53 -0.74 5.83
N HIS A 19 3.96 -1.99 5.93
CA HIS A 19 3.72 -2.84 7.10
C HIS A 19 4.33 -2.23 8.37
N ALA A 20 5.59 -1.77 8.34
CA ALA A 20 6.20 -1.11 9.49
C ALA A 20 5.46 0.17 9.91
N TRP A 21 5.02 0.97 8.93
CA TRP A 21 4.23 2.17 9.18
C TRP A 21 2.86 1.85 9.78
N LEU A 22 2.15 0.84 9.26
CA LEU A 22 0.87 0.38 9.79
C LEU A 22 1.02 -0.19 11.20
N ARG A 23 2.06 -1.00 11.44
CA ARG A 23 2.36 -1.54 12.78
C ARG A 23 2.61 -0.44 13.79
N SER A 24 3.33 0.62 13.41
CA SER A 24 3.53 1.79 14.28
C SER A 24 2.22 2.53 14.59
N LYS A 25 1.21 2.41 13.73
CA LYS A 25 -0.07 3.12 13.88
C LYS A 25 -1.10 2.29 14.65
N LEU A 26 -1.16 0.98 14.42
CA LEU A 26 -2.14 0.06 14.99
C LEU A 26 -1.67 -0.60 16.28
N GLY A 27 -0.35 -0.68 16.51
CA GLY A 27 0.23 -1.40 17.65
C GLY A 27 0.16 -2.93 17.55
N ASN A 28 -0.62 -3.48 16.61
CA ASN A 28 -0.73 -4.90 16.32
C ASN A 28 -0.06 -5.26 14.98
N ALA A 29 0.75 -6.32 14.98
CA ALA A 29 1.42 -6.80 13.78
C ALA A 29 0.48 -7.58 12.84
N ALA A 30 -0.50 -8.30 13.38
CA ALA A 30 -1.46 -9.06 12.57
C ALA A 30 -2.36 -8.10 11.76
N ASP A 31 -3.00 -7.15 12.44
CA ASP A 31 -3.87 -6.15 11.80
C ASP A 31 -3.08 -5.31 10.77
N ALA A 32 -1.82 -5.01 11.05
CA ALA A 32 -0.95 -4.30 10.11
C ALA A 32 -0.63 -5.12 8.86
N ALA A 33 -0.42 -6.44 9.00
CA ALA A 33 -0.17 -7.34 7.88
C ALA A 33 -1.43 -7.49 7.01
N ASP A 34 -2.60 -7.67 7.63
CA ASP A 34 -3.88 -7.76 6.92
C ASP A 34 -4.17 -6.47 6.14
N LEU A 35 -4.07 -5.30 6.78
CA LEU A 35 -4.30 -4.02 6.10
C LEU A 35 -3.27 -3.71 5.01
N ALA A 36 -2.01 -4.12 5.20
CA ALA A 36 -1.01 -4.01 4.14
C ALA A 36 -1.42 -4.88 2.95
N HIS A 37 -1.83 -6.12 3.19
CA HIS A 37 -2.27 -7.05 2.16
C HIS A 37 -3.50 -6.51 1.42
N ASP A 38 -4.54 -6.08 2.14
CA ASP A 38 -5.78 -5.53 1.58
C ASP A 38 -5.52 -4.28 0.73
N THR A 39 -4.55 -3.45 1.13
CA THR A 39 -4.10 -2.32 0.31
C THR A 39 -3.65 -2.78 -1.06
N PHE A 40 -2.76 -3.77 -1.13
CA PHE A 40 -2.23 -4.27 -2.41
C PHE A 40 -3.27 -5.06 -3.21
N VAL A 41 -4.13 -5.84 -2.56
CA VAL A 41 -5.25 -6.54 -3.21
C VAL A 41 -6.18 -5.54 -3.89
N ARG A 42 -6.50 -4.43 -3.21
CA ARG A 42 -7.33 -3.36 -3.79
C ARG A 42 -6.65 -2.68 -4.98
N LEU A 43 -5.33 -2.49 -4.94
CA LEU A 43 -4.55 -1.99 -6.08
C LEU A 43 -4.61 -2.97 -7.27
N LEU A 44 -4.45 -4.27 -7.02
CA LEU A 44 -4.55 -5.34 -8.03
C LEU A 44 -5.94 -5.36 -8.69
N GLN A 45 -7.00 -5.28 -7.90
CA GLN A 45 -8.38 -5.28 -8.39
C GLN A 45 -8.70 -4.07 -9.27
N ARG A 46 -8.11 -2.90 -8.98
CA ARG A 46 -8.29 -1.70 -9.78
C ARG A 46 -7.66 -1.79 -11.17
N ARG A 47 -6.74 -2.73 -11.42
CA ARG A 47 -6.03 -2.91 -12.72
C ARG A 47 -5.49 -1.60 -13.31
N GLU A 48 -5.17 -0.62 -12.46
CA GLU A 48 -4.74 0.70 -12.92
C GLU A 48 -3.25 0.68 -13.27
N HIS A 49 -2.93 1.28 -14.43
CA HIS A 49 -1.56 1.70 -14.73
C HIS A 49 -1.23 2.89 -13.83
N LEU A 50 -0.62 2.57 -12.68
CA LEU A 50 -0.29 3.53 -11.63
C LEU A 50 0.94 4.36 -12.05
N GLN A 51 0.68 5.46 -12.76
CA GLN A 51 1.67 6.52 -12.99
C GLN A 51 1.82 7.37 -11.71
N LEU A 52 2.52 6.81 -10.72
CA LEU A 52 2.67 7.45 -9.41
C LEU A 52 4.01 8.19 -9.33
N ASN A 53 3.95 9.52 -9.24
CA ASN A 53 5.13 10.32 -8.91
C ASN A 53 5.57 10.11 -7.44
N THR A 54 4.63 9.71 -6.56
CA THR A 54 4.87 9.53 -5.12
C THR A 54 4.18 8.26 -4.60
N PRO A 55 4.73 7.06 -4.89
CA PRO A 55 4.09 5.78 -4.57
C PRO A 55 3.84 5.58 -3.07
N ARG A 56 4.78 5.98 -2.20
CA ARG A 56 4.62 5.92 -0.74
C ARG A 56 3.49 6.81 -0.21
N ALA A 57 3.29 7.99 -0.80
CA ALA A 57 2.19 8.88 -0.39
C ALA A 57 0.84 8.27 -0.78
N PHE A 58 0.74 7.74 -2.00
CA PHE A 58 -0.45 7.05 -2.49
C PHE A 58 -0.82 5.83 -1.64
N LEU A 59 0.15 4.94 -1.36
CA LEU A 59 -0.07 3.75 -0.52
C LEU A 59 -0.59 4.10 0.88
N ARG A 60 -0.06 5.19 1.49
CA ARG A 60 -0.58 5.68 2.78
C ARG A 60 -2.02 6.17 2.67
N THR A 61 -2.39 6.85 1.59
CA THR A 61 -3.77 7.32 1.40
C THR A 61 -4.73 6.15 1.28
N VAL A 62 -4.38 5.13 0.49
CA VAL A 62 -5.22 3.92 0.34
C VAL A 62 -5.34 3.18 1.66
N ALA A 63 -4.22 2.90 2.33
CA ALA A 63 -4.22 2.21 3.62
C ALA A 63 -4.94 3.00 4.72
N ARG A 64 -4.89 4.34 4.70
CA ARG A 64 -5.69 5.18 5.62
C ARG A 64 -7.19 5.06 5.35
N GLY A 65 -7.59 4.98 4.09
CA GLY A 65 -8.99 4.73 3.73
C GLY A 65 -9.49 3.42 4.31
N LEU A 66 -8.69 2.36 4.22
CA LEU A 66 -9.02 1.03 4.77
C LEU A 66 -9.07 0.96 6.31
N ILE A 67 -8.41 1.86 7.02
CA ILE A 67 -8.47 1.92 8.49
C ILE A 67 -9.78 2.57 8.97
N ILE A 68 -10.40 3.41 8.15
CA ILE A 68 -11.59 4.19 8.50
C ILE A 68 -12.87 3.48 8.05
N ASP A 69 -12.76 2.63 7.02
CA ASP A 69 -13.83 1.75 6.50
C ASP A 69 -14.14 0.61 7.48
#